data_AF-A0A940PT28-F1
#
_entry.id   AF-A0A940PT28-F1
#
_cell.length_a   1.000
_cell.length_b   1.000
_cell.length_c   1.000
_cell.angle_alpha   90.00
_cell.angle_beta   90.00
_cell.angle_gamma   90.00
#
_symmetry.space_group_name_H-M   'P 1'
#
loop_
_entity.id
_entity.type
_entity.pdbx_description
1 polymer ?
#
loop_
_entity_poly.entity_id
_entity_poly.type
_entity_poly.pdbx_seq_one_letter_code
_entity_poly.pdbx_strand_id
1 'polypeptide(L)'
;MNTVEQPADNPHPERSTWGVGPWPGGPEAWPTEPHYDRELLETGDSRNVIDRYRYWTMEAIVADLDEQRHGFHVAIENWQHDMNIGSIVRSANAFAADTVHIVGRRRWNKRGAMVTDRYQHVEHREDIAALVAWAATEGIPIIAIDNVPGCVPMETFDWPERCVMLFGQEGPGLTDEAVAAAEAVVEITQYGSTRSLNASAAAAVSMFSWVQQHSTLRPR
;
A
#
# COMPACT_ATOMS: atom_id res chain seq x y z
N MET A 1 -7.83 5.38 -55.87
CA MET A 1 -8.43 4.55 -54.80
C MET A 1 -7.30 3.77 -54.18
N ASN A 2 -6.88 4.15 -52.98
CA ASN A 2 -6.09 3.29 -52.09
C ASN A 2 -6.55 3.65 -50.68
N THR A 3 -7.47 2.85 -50.18
CA THR A 3 -7.96 2.82 -48.81
C THR A 3 -6.80 2.40 -47.91
N VAL A 4 -6.43 3.27 -46.97
CA VAL A 4 -5.55 2.88 -45.88
C VAL A 4 -6.44 2.18 -44.85
N GLU A 5 -6.33 0.86 -44.75
CA GLU A 5 -6.93 0.06 -43.69
C GLU A 5 -6.42 0.53 -42.31
N GLN A 6 -7.36 0.80 -41.40
CA GLN A 6 -7.09 0.91 -39.98
C GLN A 6 -6.60 -0.45 -39.45
N PRO A 7 -5.55 -0.52 -38.61
CA PRO A 7 -5.18 -1.78 -38.00
C PRO A 7 -6.24 -2.17 -36.95
N ALA A 8 -6.84 -3.35 -37.16
CA ALA A 8 -7.77 -3.99 -36.24
C ALA A 8 -7.03 -4.85 -35.19
N ASP A 9 -7.65 -4.90 -34.00
CA ASP A 9 -7.56 -5.85 -32.89
C ASP A 9 -6.21 -6.51 -32.53
N ASN A 10 -5.75 -6.25 -31.30
CA ASN A 10 -4.63 -6.97 -30.70
C ASN A 10 -5.12 -7.85 -29.52
N PRO A 11 -4.99 -9.20 -29.57
CA PRO A 11 -5.64 -10.14 -28.65
C PRO A 11 -4.69 -10.60 -27.51
N HIS A 12 -4.24 -9.69 -26.64
CA HIS A 12 -3.37 -10.04 -25.49
C HIS A 12 -3.81 -9.31 -24.20
N PRO A 13 -3.81 -9.95 -23.01
CA PRO A 13 -4.51 -9.45 -21.81
C PRO A 13 -3.68 -8.48 -20.98
N GLU A 14 -3.12 -7.44 -21.60
CA GLU A 14 -2.47 -6.33 -20.90
C GLU A 14 -3.27 -5.03 -21.13
N ARG A 15 -4.39 -4.88 -20.41
CA ARG A 15 -5.26 -3.69 -20.45
C ARG A 15 -5.16 -2.80 -19.19
N SER A 16 -3.97 -2.48 -18.68
CA SER A 16 -3.90 -1.72 -17.41
C SER A 16 -2.95 -0.52 -17.34
N THR A 17 -2.45 0.00 -18.46
CA THR A 17 -1.64 1.24 -18.45
C THR A 17 -2.32 2.44 -19.09
N TRP A 18 -3.48 2.27 -19.71
CA TRP A 18 -4.24 3.35 -20.34
C TRP A 18 -5.55 3.58 -19.59
N GLY A 19 -5.83 4.84 -19.26
CA GLY A 19 -7.12 5.26 -18.73
C GLY A 19 -8.28 4.87 -19.62
N VAL A 20 -9.49 5.07 -19.12
CA VAL A 20 -10.72 4.92 -19.91
C VAL A 20 -11.16 6.28 -20.45
N GLY A 21 -11.72 6.30 -21.66
CA GLY A 21 -12.33 7.51 -22.23
C GLY A 21 -13.64 7.88 -21.51
N PRO A 22 -14.39 8.87 -22.03
CA PRO A 22 -15.71 9.22 -21.52
C PRO A 22 -16.65 8.02 -21.45
N TRP A 23 -17.66 8.11 -20.57
CA TRP A 23 -18.65 7.06 -20.40
C TRP A 23 -19.38 6.77 -21.73
N PRO A 24 -19.51 5.49 -22.14
CA PRO A 24 -20.10 5.14 -23.42
C PRO A 24 -21.58 5.53 -23.47
N GLY A 25 -22.03 6.02 -24.63
CA GLY A 25 -23.42 6.45 -24.84
C GLY A 25 -23.72 7.90 -24.44
N GLY A 26 -22.74 8.63 -23.90
CA GLY A 26 -22.87 10.06 -23.58
C GLY A 26 -23.75 10.35 -22.37
N PRO A 27 -24.09 11.63 -22.11
CA PRO A 27 -24.76 12.07 -20.89
C PRO A 27 -26.10 11.37 -20.59
N GLU A 28 -26.84 10.95 -21.62
CA GLU A 28 -28.13 10.25 -21.47
C GLU A 28 -27.97 8.82 -20.91
N ALA A 29 -26.78 8.23 -21.06
CA ALA A 29 -26.45 6.89 -20.59
C ALA A 29 -25.67 6.89 -19.26
N TRP A 30 -25.43 8.06 -18.66
CA TRP A 30 -24.68 8.17 -17.42
C TRP A 30 -25.39 7.47 -16.25
N PRO A 31 -24.65 6.72 -15.42
CA PRO A 31 -25.21 6.13 -14.20
C PRO A 31 -25.68 7.22 -13.23
N THR A 32 -26.62 6.88 -12.35
CA THR A 32 -27.27 7.87 -11.45
C THR A 32 -26.82 7.75 -10.01
N GLU A 33 -26.12 6.67 -9.67
CA GLU A 33 -25.63 6.36 -8.34
C GLU A 33 -24.65 7.43 -7.85
N PRO A 34 -24.69 7.77 -6.55
CA PRO A 34 -23.95 8.91 -6.01
C PRO A 34 -22.43 8.71 -5.94
N HIS A 35 -21.95 7.47 -6.11
CA HIS A 35 -20.51 7.20 -6.12
C HIS A 35 -19.83 7.56 -7.44
N TYR A 36 -20.58 7.82 -8.52
CA TYR A 36 -19.99 8.22 -9.80
C TYR A 36 -19.69 9.72 -9.84
N ASP A 37 -18.47 10.05 -10.29
CA ASP A 37 -17.99 11.40 -10.52
C ASP A 37 -18.42 11.88 -11.92
N ARG A 38 -19.15 12.99 -11.97
CA ARG A 38 -19.70 13.53 -13.23
C ARG A 38 -18.64 14.04 -14.19
N GLU A 39 -17.55 14.60 -13.68
CA GLU A 39 -16.44 15.07 -14.52
C GLU A 39 -15.74 13.88 -15.17
N LEU A 40 -15.48 12.81 -14.41
CA LEU A 40 -14.85 11.61 -14.96
C LEU A 40 -15.73 10.90 -15.99
N LEU A 41 -17.05 10.88 -15.80
CA LEU A 41 -17.98 10.33 -16.81
C LEU A 41 -17.92 11.14 -18.12
N GLU A 42 -17.70 12.45 -18.05
CA GLU A 42 -17.63 13.34 -19.21
C GLU A 42 -16.28 13.29 -19.92
N THR A 43 -15.17 13.32 -19.18
CA THR A 43 -13.83 13.48 -19.74
C THR A 43 -13.05 12.18 -19.86
N GLY A 44 -13.53 11.12 -19.21
CA GLY A 44 -12.80 9.88 -19.00
C GLY A 44 -12.00 9.88 -17.71
N ASP A 45 -11.51 8.69 -17.35
CA ASP A 45 -10.78 8.43 -16.11
C ASP A 45 -9.40 7.85 -16.39
N SER A 46 -8.37 8.68 -16.23
CA SER A 46 -6.96 8.31 -16.43
C SER A 46 -6.23 7.88 -15.15
N ARG A 47 -6.93 7.75 -14.01
CA ARG A 47 -6.29 7.43 -12.72
C ARG A 47 -5.76 5.99 -12.71
N ASN A 48 -4.82 5.70 -11.82
CA ASN A 48 -4.32 4.32 -11.64
C ASN A 48 -5.20 3.56 -10.64
N VAL A 49 -6.43 3.25 -11.05
CA VAL A 49 -7.39 2.46 -10.26
C VAL A 49 -7.84 1.24 -11.07
N ILE A 50 -8.23 0.17 -10.38
CA ILE A 50 -8.80 -1.01 -11.02
C ILE A 50 -10.14 -0.68 -11.68
N ASP A 51 -10.55 -1.49 -12.67
CA ASP A 51 -11.73 -1.22 -13.51
C ASP A 51 -13.02 -0.98 -12.72
N ARG A 52 -13.22 -1.67 -11.60
CA ARG A 52 -14.39 -1.50 -10.72
C ARG A 52 -14.53 -0.07 -10.19
N TYR A 53 -13.43 0.62 -9.95
CA TYR A 53 -13.41 1.99 -9.39
C TYR A 53 -13.34 3.08 -10.45
N ARG A 54 -13.40 2.70 -11.74
CA ARG A 54 -13.42 3.70 -12.82
C ARG A 54 -14.63 4.58 -12.67
N TYR A 55 -14.39 5.88 -12.86
CA TYR A 55 -15.39 6.95 -12.72
C TYR A 55 -15.93 7.15 -11.31
N TRP A 56 -15.48 6.39 -10.30
CA TRP A 56 -15.92 6.62 -8.93
C TRP A 56 -15.25 7.86 -8.33
N THR A 57 -15.97 8.59 -7.49
CA THR A 57 -15.37 9.64 -6.65
C THR A 57 -14.30 9.02 -5.75
N MET A 58 -13.29 9.82 -5.40
CA MET A 58 -12.22 9.36 -4.52
C MET A 58 -12.78 8.93 -3.16
N GLU A 59 -13.74 9.68 -2.63
CA GLU A 59 -14.41 9.42 -1.36
C GLU A 59 -15.15 8.07 -1.39
N ALA A 60 -15.83 7.74 -2.50
CA ALA A 60 -16.51 6.46 -2.63
C ALA A 60 -15.54 5.28 -2.71
N ILE A 61 -14.37 5.45 -3.36
CA ILE A 61 -13.32 4.43 -3.38
C ILE A 61 -12.79 4.21 -1.97
N VAL A 62 -12.49 5.27 -1.23
CA VAL A 62 -12.00 5.15 0.16
C VAL A 62 -13.03 4.44 1.04
N ALA A 63 -14.31 4.82 0.94
CA ALA A 63 -15.38 4.19 1.71
C ALA A 63 -15.53 2.68 1.40
N ASP A 64 -15.48 2.27 0.12
CA ASP A 64 -15.53 0.85 -0.25
C ASP A 64 -14.29 0.07 0.22
N LEU A 65 -13.11 0.70 0.18
CA LEU A 65 -11.89 0.10 0.72
C LEU A 65 -11.99 -0.09 2.24
N ASP A 66 -12.52 0.89 2.97
CA ASP A 66 -12.67 0.86 4.44
C ASP A 66 -13.58 -0.27 4.93
N GLU A 67 -14.48 -0.79 4.09
CA GLU A 67 -15.27 -1.98 4.40
C GLU A 67 -14.45 -3.28 4.39
N GLN A 68 -13.26 -3.27 3.79
CA GLN A 68 -12.47 -4.48 3.49
C GLN A 68 -11.02 -4.42 3.98
N ARG A 69 -10.61 -3.33 4.63
CA ARG A 69 -9.24 -3.22 5.16
C ARG A 69 -8.93 -4.32 6.16
N HIS A 70 -7.69 -4.76 6.09
CA HIS A 70 -7.13 -5.74 7.00
C HIS A 70 -6.67 -5.07 8.29
N GLY A 71 -6.67 -5.83 9.39
CA GLY A 71 -6.33 -5.31 10.73
C GLY A 71 -4.85 -4.96 10.93
N PHE A 72 -3.99 -5.15 9.93
CA PHE A 72 -2.58 -4.77 10.01
C PHE A 72 -2.36 -3.32 9.56
N HIS A 73 -1.41 -2.69 10.21
CA HIS A 73 -0.90 -1.35 9.95
C HIS A 73 0.54 -1.45 9.46
N VAL A 74 1.00 -0.38 8.82
CA VAL A 74 2.40 -0.26 8.38
C VAL A 74 2.99 0.99 9.01
N ALA A 75 4.16 0.92 9.61
CA ALA A 75 4.89 2.09 10.09
C ALA A 75 6.26 2.18 9.40
N ILE A 76 6.68 3.38 9.00
CA ILE A 76 7.99 3.61 8.38
C ILE A 76 8.72 4.75 9.09
N GLU A 77 9.94 4.49 9.53
CA GLU A 77 10.85 5.54 10.01
C GLU A 77 11.32 6.45 8.88
N ASN A 78 11.19 7.76 9.06
CA ASN A 78 11.57 8.77 8.07
C ASN A 78 12.49 9.83 8.67
N TRP A 79 13.76 9.49 8.90
CA TRP A 79 14.74 10.41 9.49
C TRP A 79 15.61 11.12 8.45
N GLN A 80 15.90 10.49 7.31
CA GLN A 80 16.81 11.00 6.26
C GLN A 80 16.13 11.29 4.90
N HIS A 81 14.79 11.38 4.85
CA HIS A 81 14.02 11.44 3.61
C HIS A 81 14.17 10.17 2.75
N ASP A 82 13.50 9.11 3.18
CA ASP A 82 13.51 7.83 2.46
C ASP A 82 12.70 7.92 1.15
N MET A 83 13.31 7.46 0.07
CA MET A 83 12.74 7.45 -1.29
C MET A 83 11.71 6.35 -1.50
N ASN A 84 11.70 5.33 -0.63
CA ASN A 84 10.85 4.13 -0.73
C ASN A 84 9.46 4.31 -0.12
N ILE A 85 9.23 5.34 0.70
CA ILE A 85 7.97 5.51 1.45
C ILE A 85 6.76 5.48 0.50
N GLY A 86 6.83 6.14 -0.65
CA GLY A 86 5.74 6.09 -1.63
C GLY A 86 5.44 4.70 -2.16
N SER A 87 6.48 3.90 -2.44
CA SER A 87 6.29 2.52 -2.88
C SER A 87 5.69 1.65 -1.75
N ILE A 88 6.09 1.88 -0.50
CA ILE A 88 5.50 1.19 0.66
C ILE A 88 4.02 1.55 0.84
N VAL A 89 3.67 2.84 0.75
CA VAL A 89 2.27 3.31 0.81
C VAL A 89 1.44 2.68 -0.31
N ARG A 90 2.01 2.54 -1.51
CA ARG A 90 1.34 1.85 -2.63
C ARG A 90 1.11 0.37 -2.33
N SER A 91 2.11 -0.35 -1.80
CA SER A 91 1.95 -1.74 -1.39
C SER A 91 0.91 -1.89 -0.28
N ALA A 92 0.90 -0.99 0.70
CA ALA A 92 -0.08 -0.97 1.79
C ALA A 92 -1.50 -0.85 1.27
N ASN A 93 -1.76 0.04 0.31
CA ASN A 93 -3.07 0.13 -0.34
C ASN A 93 -3.40 -1.13 -1.15
N ALA A 94 -2.44 -1.67 -1.90
CA ALA A 94 -2.64 -2.87 -2.72
C ALA A 94 -2.98 -4.11 -1.88
N PHE A 95 -2.42 -4.21 -0.68
CA PHE A 95 -2.74 -5.26 0.31
C PHE A 95 -3.83 -4.84 1.31
N ALA A 96 -4.55 -3.74 1.06
CA ALA A 96 -5.64 -3.26 1.90
C ALA A 96 -5.27 -3.10 3.39
N ALA A 97 -4.05 -2.64 3.69
CA ALA A 97 -3.65 -2.28 5.05
C ALA A 97 -4.61 -1.23 5.64
N ASP A 98 -4.83 -1.28 6.96
CA ASP A 98 -5.65 -0.30 7.68
C ASP A 98 -5.11 1.11 7.50
N THR A 99 -3.93 1.36 8.08
CA THR A 99 -3.30 2.68 8.11
C THR A 99 -1.79 2.57 7.91
N VAL A 100 -1.22 3.57 7.23
CA VAL A 100 0.23 3.78 7.16
C VAL A 100 0.65 4.91 8.10
N HIS A 101 1.59 4.65 9.01
CA HIS A 101 2.17 5.61 9.93
C HIS A 101 3.53 6.06 9.43
N ILE A 102 3.68 7.35 9.16
CA ILE A 102 4.97 7.97 8.88
C ILE A 102 5.55 8.46 10.20
N VAL A 103 6.68 7.92 10.62
CA VAL A 103 7.30 8.22 11.91
C VAL A 103 8.52 9.13 11.72
N GLY A 104 8.67 10.18 12.51
CA GLY A 104 9.75 11.15 12.35
C GLY A 104 9.37 12.32 11.46
N ARG A 105 10.09 12.54 10.36
CA ARG A 105 9.80 13.70 9.47
C ARG A 105 8.44 13.54 8.81
N ARG A 106 7.59 14.57 8.94
CA ARG A 106 6.26 14.60 8.34
C ARG A 106 6.25 14.59 6.81
N ARG A 107 7.28 15.18 6.18
CA ARG A 107 7.39 15.24 4.71
C ARG A 107 8.15 14.02 4.17
N TRP A 108 7.55 13.36 3.19
CA TRP A 108 8.09 12.17 2.54
C TRP A 108 7.86 12.22 1.03
N ASN A 109 8.58 11.37 0.28
CA ASN A 109 8.50 11.37 -1.17
C ASN A 109 7.29 10.56 -1.69
N LYS A 110 6.29 11.26 -2.19
CA LYS A 110 5.04 10.68 -2.72
C LYS A 110 5.15 10.08 -4.12
N ARG A 111 6.27 10.27 -4.83
CA ARG A 111 6.39 9.86 -6.24
C ARG A 111 6.14 8.37 -6.44
N GLY A 112 6.69 7.53 -5.57
CA GLY A 112 6.50 6.07 -5.62
C GLY A 112 5.06 5.61 -5.37
N ALA A 113 4.23 6.46 -4.74
CA ALA A 113 2.85 6.12 -4.43
C ALA A 113 1.94 6.14 -5.66
N MET A 114 2.35 6.82 -6.75
CA MET A 114 1.53 6.97 -7.97
C MET A 114 0.09 7.46 -7.67
N VAL A 115 -0.04 8.43 -6.76
CA VAL A 115 -1.31 9.02 -6.29
C VAL A 115 -2.16 8.09 -5.41
N THR A 116 -1.73 6.84 -5.21
CA THR A 116 -2.42 5.88 -4.33
C THR A 116 -2.44 6.33 -2.87
N ASP A 117 -1.56 7.25 -2.46
CA ASP A 117 -1.60 7.88 -1.14
C ASP A 117 -2.91 8.63 -0.84
N ARG A 118 -3.71 8.95 -1.86
CA ARG A 118 -5.03 9.56 -1.68
C ARG A 118 -6.15 8.58 -1.33
N TYR A 119 -5.94 7.29 -1.59
CA TYR A 119 -6.89 6.22 -1.27
C TYR A 119 -6.48 5.44 -0.01
N GLN A 120 -5.41 5.86 0.67
CA GLN A 120 -4.85 5.22 1.84
C GLN A 120 -4.90 6.15 3.05
N HIS A 121 -5.23 5.62 4.21
CA HIS A 121 -5.05 6.33 5.48
C HIS A 121 -3.55 6.47 5.76
N VAL A 122 -3.07 7.71 5.82
CA VAL A 122 -1.68 8.03 6.10
C VAL A 122 -1.60 9.01 7.26
N GLU A 123 -1.15 8.50 8.41
CA GLU A 123 -1.04 9.23 9.66
C GLU A 123 0.41 9.57 9.99
N HIS A 124 0.63 10.71 10.65
CA HIS A 124 1.97 11.12 11.07
C HIS A 124 2.15 10.87 12.57
N ARG A 125 3.31 10.34 12.95
CA ARG A 125 3.78 10.20 14.33
C ARG A 125 5.09 10.95 14.47
N GLU A 126 5.24 11.71 15.56
CA GLU A 126 6.42 12.56 15.76
C GLU A 126 7.71 11.73 15.86
N ASP A 127 7.66 10.62 16.59
CA ASP A 127 8.77 9.71 16.84
C ASP A 127 8.27 8.29 17.20
N ILE A 128 9.20 7.39 17.52
CA ILE A 128 8.90 6.01 17.90
C ILE A 128 8.08 5.97 19.20
N ALA A 129 8.43 6.78 20.21
CA ALA A 129 7.66 6.88 21.44
C ALA A 129 6.18 7.23 21.19
N ALA A 130 5.88 8.15 20.27
CA ALA A 130 4.52 8.49 19.88
C ALA A 130 3.79 7.34 19.16
N LEU A 131 4.50 6.56 18.32
CA LEU A 131 3.95 5.34 17.72
C LEU A 131 3.62 4.30 18.79
N VAL A 132 4.54 4.06 19.73
CA VAL A 132 4.38 3.09 20.84
C VAL A 132 3.20 3.47 21.73
N ALA A 133 3.09 4.74 22.12
CA ALA A 133 1.99 5.23 22.94
C ALA A 133 0.62 5.02 22.26
N TRP A 134 0.55 5.28 20.96
CA TRP A 134 -0.66 5.01 20.19
C TRP A 134 -0.95 3.50 20.10
N ALA A 135 0.04 2.69 19.73
CA ALA A 135 -0.13 1.24 19.57
C ALA A 135 -0.57 0.57 20.89
N ALA A 136 -0.02 1.00 22.02
CA ALA A 136 -0.43 0.55 23.34
C ALA A 136 -1.88 0.95 23.68
N THR A 137 -2.31 2.15 23.28
CA THR A 137 -3.70 2.61 23.49
C THR A 137 -4.69 1.77 22.68
N GLU A 138 -4.33 1.38 21.46
CA GLU A 138 -5.15 0.55 20.57
C GLU A 138 -5.06 -0.96 20.85
N GLY A 139 -4.13 -1.37 21.74
CA GLY A 139 -3.83 -2.76 22.03
C GLY A 139 -3.27 -3.51 20.81
N ILE A 140 -2.44 -2.85 19.99
CA ILE A 140 -1.87 -3.41 18.76
C ILE A 140 -0.36 -3.65 18.97
N PRO A 141 0.14 -4.88 18.78
CA PRO A 141 1.57 -5.17 18.88
C PRO A 141 2.36 -4.60 17.69
N ILE A 142 3.58 -4.14 17.97
CA ILE A 142 4.52 -3.69 16.95
C ILE A 142 5.47 -4.85 16.60
N ILE A 143 5.55 -5.18 15.31
CA ILE A 143 6.44 -6.21 14.76
C ILE A 143 7.48 -5.51 13.89
N ALA A 144 8.74 -5.52 14.30
CA ALA A 144 9.84 -4.94 13.55
C ALA A 144 10.27 -5.85 12.40
N ILE A 145 10.53 -5.29 11.22
CA ILE A 145 11.05 -6.03 10.06
C ILE A 145 12.50 -5.63 9.83
N ASP A 146 13.42 -6.51 10.19
CA ASP A 146 14.87 -6.30 10.07
C ASP A 146 15.63 -7.63 9.99
N ASN A 147 16.93 -7.60 9.73
CA ASN A 147 17.81 -8.77 9.66
C ASN A 147 18.93 -8.76 10.72
N VAL A 148 18.60 -8.26 11.91
CA VAL A 148 19.51 -8.22 13.07
C VAL A 148 19.60 -9.59 13.76
N PRO A 149 20.64 -9.86 14.58
CA PRO A 149 20.73 -11.11 15.32
C PRO A 149 19.53 -11.34 16.24
N GLY A 150 18.94 -12.54 16.19
CA GLY A 150 17.82 -12.92 17.04
C GLY A 150 16.43 -12.76 16.41
N CYS A 151 16.36 -12.38 15.12
CA CYS A 151 15.11 -12.36 14.38
C CYS A 151 14.47 -13.74 14.26
N VAL A 152 13.14 -13.74 14.10
CA VAL A 152 12.35 -14.93 13.75
C VAL A 152 12.21 -14.98 12.22
N PRO A 153 12.49 -16.13 11.57
CA PRO A 153 12.26 -16.28 10.13
C PRO A 153 10.77 -16.13 9.80
N MET A 154 10.45 -15.25 8.85
CA MET A 154 9.07 -14.91 8.45
C MET A 154 8.25 -16.12 7.99
N GLU A 155 8.89 -17.14 7.43
CA GLU A 155 8.25 -18.38 7.00
C GLU A 155 7.65 -19.18 8.17
N THR A 156 8.13 -18.93 9.39
CA THR A 156 7.71 -19.60 10.63
C THR A 156 7.00 -18.68 11.61
N PHE A 157 6.92 -17.39 11.30
CA PHE A 157 6.30 -16.40 12.16
C PHE A 157 4.77 -16.49 12.08
N ASP A 158 4.12 -16.61 13.23
CA ASP A 158 2.66 -16.57 13.34
C ASP A 158 2.23 -15.11 13.52
N TRP A 159 1.67 -14.53 12.48
CA TRP A 159 1.31 -13.11 12.49
C TRP A 159 0.13 -12.87 13.44
N PRO A 160 0.14 -11.81 14.26
CA PRO A 160 -1.08 -11.33 14.88
C PRO A 160 -2.05 -10.79 13.81
N GLU A 161 -3.35 -11.06 13.96
CA GLU A 161 -4.39 -10.53 13.05
C GLU A 161 -4.41 -8.99 13.06
N ARG A 162 -4.14 -8.38 14.21
CA ARG A 162 -3.92 -6.93 14.32
C ARG A 162 -2.47 -6.68 14.75
N CYS A 163 -1.71 -5.96 13.95
CA CYS A 163 -0.33 -5.61 14.26
C CYS A 163 0.11 -4.34 13.51
N VAL A 164 1.23 -3.75 13.92
CA VAL A 164 1.96 -2.74 13.16
C VAL A 164 3.23 -3.38 12.63
N MET A 165 3.37 -3.47 11.31
CA MET A 165 4.64 -3.85 10.69
C MET A 165 5.53 -2.61 10.60
N LEU A 166 6.62 -2.59 11.37
CA LEU A 166 7.53 -1.44 11.48
C LEU A 166 8.78 -1.65 10.61
N PHE A 167 8.99 -0.72 9.69
CA PHE A 167 10.11 -0.71 8.74
C PHE A 167 11.06 0.45 9.02
N GLY A 168 12.35 0.15 8.96
CA GLY A 168 13.40 1.15 9.01
C GLY A 168 13.56 1.90 7.70
N GLN A 169 14.38 2.94 7.75
CA GLN A 169 14.78 3.67 6.54
C GLN A 169 15.92 2.96 5.80
N GLU A 170 15.99 3.12 4.49
CA GLU A 170 17.07 2.57 3.67
C GLU A 170 18.44 3.09 4.12
N GLY A 171 19.39 2.18 4.35
CA GLY A 171 20.71 2.47 4.89
C GLY A 171 20.87 1.99 6.33
N PRO A 172 20.59 2.82 7.35
CA PRO A 172 20.80 2.47 8.75
C PRO A 172 19.79 1.43 9.29
N GLY A 173 18.70 1.14 8.58
CA GLY A 173 17.67 0.21 9.06
C GLY A 173 16.80 0.83 10.15
N LEU A 174 16.30 0.00 11.06
CA LEU A 174 15.55 0.44 12.23
C LEU A 174 16.48 1.06 13.28
N THR A 175 15.97 2.06 14.01
CA THR A 175 16.64 2.55 15.21
C THR A 175 16.60 1.52 16.34
N ASP A 176 17.58 1.56 17.26
CA ASP A 176 17.58 0.70 18.44
C ASP A 176 16.31 0.86 19.29
N GLU A 177 15.75 2.08 19.32
CA GLU A 177 14.48 2.38 19.99
C GLU A 177 13.31 1.64 19.33
N ALA A 178 13.26 1.62 18.00
CA ALA A 178 12.25 0.90 17.23
C ALA A 178 12.33 -0.62 17.44
N VAL A 179 13.55 -1.17 17.44
CA VAL A 179 13.77 -2.60 17.71
C VAL A 179 13.37 -2.97 19.14
N ALA A 180 13.75 -2.14 20.13
CA ALA A 180 13.41 -2.37 21.53
C ALA A 180 11.91 -2.25 21.84
N ALA A 181 11.18 -1.47 21.04
CA ALA A 181 9.74 -1.31 21.15
C ALA A 181 8.92 -2.46 20.55
N ALA A 182 9.54 -3.28 19.70
CA ALA A 182 8.85 -4.36 19.01
C ALA A 182 8.67 -5.60 19.90
N GLU A 183 7.52 -6.26 19.79
CA GLU A 183 7.25 -7.53 20.47
C GLU A 183 8.02 -8.69 19.82
N ALA A 184 8.25 -8.60 18.51
CA ALA A 184 9.11 -9.49 17.76
C ALA A 184 9.84 -8.73 16.65
N VAL A 185 11.03 -9.23 16.31
CA VAL A 185 11.77 -8.83 15.11
C VAL A 185 11.72 -9.98 14.13
N VAL A 186 11.23 -9.73 12.92
CA VAL A 186 11.00 -10.74 11.90
C VAL A 186 11.88 -10.46 10.70
N GLU A 187 12.58 -11.48 10.23
CA GLU A 187 13.44 -11.38 9.04
C GLU A 187 12.84 -12.10 7.84
N ILE A 188 13.07 -11.55 6.65
CA ILE A 188 12.88 -12.28 5.41
C ILE A 188 14.15 -13.09 5.17
N THR A 189 14.04 -14.42 5.15
CA THR A 189 15.21 -15.28 4.95
C THR A 189 15.84 -15.01 3.58
N GLN A 190 17.14 -14.70 3.56
CA GLN A 190 17.89 -14.39 2.33
C GLN A 190 18.92 -15.48 2.03
N TYR A 191 18.93 -15.96 0.78
CA TYR A 191 19.85 -17.01 0.31
C TYR A 191 20.91 -16.50 -0.68
N GLY A 192 20.87 -15.20 -0.99
CA GLY A 192 21.75 -14.54 -1.95
C GLY A 192 22.96 -13.87 -1.30
N SER A 193 23.70 -13.09 -2.10
CA SER A 193 24.91 -12.37 -1.66
C SER A 193 24.67 -10.93 -1.19
N THR A 194 23.44 -10.42 -1.29
CA THR A 194 23.10 -9.08 -0.81
C THR A 194 23.08 -9.04 0.72
N ARG A 195 23.35 -7.86 1.28
CA ARG A 195 23.25 -7.63 2.73
C ARG A 195 21.81 -7.48 3.18
N SER A 196 20.94 -6.95 2.33
CA SER A 196 19.54 -6.71 2.64
C SER A 196 18.70 -6.61 1.37
N LEU A 197 17.38 -6.74 1.55
CA LEU A 197 16.38 -6.36 0.56
C LEU A 197 16.13 -4.84 0.62
N ASN A 198 15.69 -4.26 -0.48
CA ASN A 198 15.16 -2.89 -0.48
C ASN A 198 13.94 -2.81 0.45
N ALA A 199 13.80 -1.71 1.19
CA ALA A 199 12.74 -1.53 2.19
C ALA A 199 11.32 -1.69 1.60
N SER A 200 11.08 -1.20 0.37
CA SER A 200 9.76 -1.37 -0.26
C SER A 200 9.45 -2.81 -0.67
N ALA A 201 10.48 -3.56 -1.08
CA ALA A 201 10.35 -4.98 -1.38
C ALA A 201 10.11 -5.79 -0.09
N ALA A 202 10.86 -5.49 0.98
CA ALA A 202 10.65 -6.11 2.28
C ALA A 202 9.23 -5.86 2.82
N ALA A 203 8.73 -4.63 2.66
CA ALA A 203 7.36 -4.29 3.05
C ALA A 203 6.32 -5.07 2.26
N ALA A 204 6.46 -5.18 0.94
CA ALA A 204 5.54 -5.96 0.11
C ALA A 204 5.54 -7.45 0.49
N VAL A 205 6.70 -8.06 0.74
CA VAL A 205 6.83 -9.46 1.16
C VAL A 205 6.19 -9.69 2.54
N SER A 206 6.41 -8.77 3.49
CA SER A 206 5.86 -8.85 4.84
C SER A 206 4.33 -8.77 4.83
N MET A 207 3.77 -7.81 4.10
CA MET A 207 2.32 -7.66 3.94
C MET A 207 1.71 -8.90 3.27
N PHE A 208 2.36 -9.42 2.23
CA PHE A 208 1.91 -10.65 1.57
C PHE A 208 1.96 -11.86 2.49
N SER A 209 2.99 -11.99 3.32
CA SER A 209 3.09 -13.05 4.33
C SER A 209 1.93 -13.02 5.33
N TRP A 210 1.55 -11.83 5.81
CA TRP A 210 0.37 -11.66 6.65
C TRP A 210 -0.92 -12.04 5.92
N VAL A 211 -1.08 -11.57 4.66
CA VAL A 211 -2.27 -11.86 3.83
C VAL A 211 -2.47 -13.36 3.65
N GLN A 212 -1.38 -14.11 3.47
CA GLN A 212 -1.44 -15.57 3.34
C GLN A 212 -1.97 -16.28 4.59
N GLN A 213 -1.85 -15.68 5.77
CA GLN A 213 -2.32 -16.25 7.03
C GLN A 213 -3.73 -15.77 7.40
N HIS A 214 -4.07 -14.51 7.13
CA HIS A 214 -5.27 -13.87 7.69
C HIS A 214 -6.29 -13.36 6.69
N SER A 215 -5.91 -13.12 5.43
CA SER A 215 -6.83 -12.47 4.49
C SER A 215 -8.03 -13.36 4.17
N THR A 216 -9.22 -12.82 4.43
CA THR A 216 -10.50 -13.42 4.04
C THR A 216 -10.94 -12.99 2.64
N LEU A 217 -10.24 -12.02 2.04
CA LEU A 217 -10.50 -11.58 0.68
C LEU A 217 -10.03 -12.66 -0.29
N ARG A 218 -10.98 -13.22 -1.04
CA ARG A 218 -10.62 -14.21 -2.07
C ARG A 218 -9.94 -13.50 -3.24
N PRO A 219 -8.87 -14.08 -3.80
CA PRO A 219 -8.35 -13.66 -5.09
C PRO A 219 -9.50 -13.61 -6.10
N ARG A 220 -9.70 -12.46 -6.72
CA ARG A 220 -10.74 -12.25 -7.75
C ARG A 220 -10.24 -12.75 -9.10
#